data_AF-A0A0A3YUH7-F1
#
_entry.id   AF-A0A0A3YUH7-F1
#
_cell.length_a   1.000
_cell.length_b   1.000
_cell.length_c   1.000
_cell.angle_alpha   90.00
_cell.angle_beta   90.00
_cell.angle_gamma   90.00
#
_symmetry.space_group_name_H-M   'P 1'
#
loop_
_entity.id
_entity.type
_entity.pdbx_description
1 polymer ?
#
loop_
_entity_poly.entity_id
_entity_poly.type
_entity_poly.pdbx_seq_one_letter_code
_entity_poly.pdbx_strand_id
1 'polypeptide(L)'
;MTKSYRPPNRASSAREHEPLTIERVERALALSAYLVVLDGSKVAPIFNRLERELEAMREKEDTVGRAKRLLETYRTRPPRLALAPPSQ
;
A
#
# COMPACT_ATOMS: atom_id res chain seq x y z
N MET A 1 -40.39 -24.92 5.45
CA MET A 1 -39.33 -24.02 5.99
C MET A 1 -37.96 -24.59 5.61
N THR A 2 -37.36 -24.15 4.49
CA THR A 2 -36.01 -24.56 4.08
C THR A 2 -35.03 -23.43 4.38
N LYS A 3 -34.21 -23.62 5.43
CA LYS A 3 -33.15 -22.67 5.79
C LYS A 3 -31.99 -22.90 4.83
N SER A 4 -31.81 -21.99 3.86
CA SER A 4 -30.67 -22.02 2.95
C SER A 4 -29.39 -21.74 3.74
N TYR A 5 -28.52 -22.75 3.87
CA TYR A 5 -27.19 -22.58 4.43
C TYR A 5 -26.32 -21.86 3.40
N ARG A 6 -26.01 -20.58 3.67
CA ARG A 6 -25.00 -19.83 2.94
C ARG A 6 -23.64 -20.14 3.57
N PRO A 7 -22.69 -20.76 2.85
CA PRO A 7 -21.37 -21.01 3.41
C PRO A 7 -20.69 -19.68 3.76
N PRO A 8 -19.96 -19.59 4.88
CA PRO A 8 -19.16 -18.41 5.19
C PRO A 8 -18.12 -18.24 4.08
N ASN A 9 -18.07 -17.05 3.49
CA ASN A 9 -17.13 -16.69 2.44
C ASN A 9 -15.70 -16.78 3.02
N ARG A 10 -14.97 -17.87 2.75
CA ARG A 10 -13.58 -18.09 3.23
C ARG A 10 -12.63 -16.94 2.89
N ALA A 11 -12.95 -16.12 1.88
CA ALA A 11 -12.16 -14.94 1.50
C ALA A 11 -12.36 -13.73 2.42
N SER A 12 -13.42 -13.71 3.25
CA SER A 12 -13.76 -12.55 4.09
C SER A 12 -12.97 -12.53 5.40
N SER A 13 -12.73 -13.68 6.04
CA SER A 13 -12.05 -13.74 7.35
C SER A 13 -10.53 -13.59 7.28
N ALA A 14 -9.90 -13.86 6.13
CA ALA A 14 -8.44 -13.72 5.96
C ALA A 14 -8.00 -12.25 5.73
N ARG A 15 -8.92 -11.35 5.36
CA ARG A 15 -8.63 -9.94 5.08
C ARG A 15 -8.69 -9.03 6.30
N GLU A 16 -9.32 -9.47 7.39
CA GLU A 16 -9.59 -8.61 8.55
C GLU A 16 -8.36 -8.35 9.44
N HIS A 17 -7.26 -9.08 9.22
CA HIS A 17 -6.02 -8.95 10.02
C HIS A 17 -4.75 -8.75 9.20
N GLU A 18 -4.87 -8.41 7.91
CA GLU A 18 -3.67 -8.17 7.11
C GLU A 18 -3.04 -6.83 7.55
N PRO A 19 -1.77 -6.81 7.97
CA PRO A 19 -1.15 -5.60 8.54
C PRO A 19 -1.19 -4.44 7.54
N LEU A 20 -1.44 -3.23 8.06
CA LEU A 20 -1.37 -2.01 7.27
C LEU A 20 0.11 -1.71 7.01
N THR A 21 0.57 -1.92 5.78
CA THR A 21 1.95 -1.61 5.37
C THR A 21 1.98 -0.33 4.54
N ILE A 22 3.14 0.35 4.52
CA ILE A 22 3.35 1.57 3.73
C ILE A 22 3.01 1.31 2.25
N GLU A 23 3.39 0.17 1.68
CA GLU A 23 3.14 -0.18 0.28
C GLU A 23 1.64 -0.34 -0.02
N ARG A 24 0.85 -0.75 0.98
CA ARG A 24 -0.62 -0.85 0.83
C ARG A 24 -1.25 0.53 0.88
N VAL A 25 -0.77 1.41 1.76
CA VAL A 25 -1.22 2.80 1.81
C VAL A 25 -0.84 3.53 0.51
N GLU A 26 0.37 3.35 -0.01
CA GLU A 26 0.80 3.92 -1.30
C GLU A 26 -0.07 3.43 -2.46
N ARG A 27 -0.41 2.12 -2.50
CA ARG A 27 -1.34 1.58 -3.52
C ARG A 27 -2.76 2.16 -3.38
N ALA A 28 -3.27 2.29 -2.15
CA ALA A 28 -4.56 2.91 -1.90
C ALA A 28 -4.56 4.41 -2.27
N LEU A 29 -3.43 5.09 -2.06
CA LEU A 29 -3.23 6.48 -2.45
C LEU A 29 -3.27 6.63 -3.97
N ALA A 30 -2.60 5.74 -4.71
CA ALA A 30 -2.63 5.75 -6.17
C ALA A 30 -4.06 5.54 -6.73
N LEU A 31 -4.81 4.61 -6.14
CA LEU A 31 -6.22 4.38 -6.52
C LEU A 31 -7.11 5.59 -6.19
N SER A 32 -6.95 6.17 -5.00
CA SER A 32 -7.74 7.35 -4.62
C SER A 32 -7.37 8.58 -5.45
N ALA A 33 -6.10 8.76 -5.84
CA ALA A 33 -5.67 9.80 -6.78
C ALA A 33 -6.39 9.67 -8.14
N TYR A 34 -6.43 8.44 -8.68
CA TYR A 34 -7.16 8.16 -9.92
C TYR A 34 -8.64 8.55 -9.80
N LEU A 35 -9.30 8.21 -8.69
CA LEU A 35 -10.70 8.57 -8.44
C LEU A 35 -10.89 10.08 -8.25
N VAL A 36 -9.95 10.78 -7.60
CA VAL A 36 -10.03 12.25 -7.45
C VAL A 36 -9.98 12.93 -8.82
N VAL A 37 -9.14 12.44 -9.73
CA VAL A 37 -9.07 12.95 -11.10
C VAL A 37 -10.35 12.65 -11.89
N LEU A 38 -10.96 11.48 -11.67
CA LEU A 38 -12.14 11.04 -12.41
C LEU A 38 -13.46 11.65 -11.89
N ASP A 39 -13.69 11.57 -10.58
CA ASP A 39 -14.97 11.89 -9.91
C ASP A 39 -14.92 13.21 -9.12
N GLY A 40 -13.78 13.89 -9.14
CA GLY A 40 -13.56 15.16 -8.47
C GLY A 40 -13.45 15.03 -6.94
N SER A 41 -13.81 16.10 -6.24
CA SER A 41 -13.53 16.27 -4.81
C SER A 41 -14.28 15.33 -3.87
N LYS A 42 -15.20 14.50 -4.35
CA LYS A 42 -15.99 13.56 -3.51
C LYS A 42 -15.12 12.59 -2.72
N VAL A 43 -14.00 12.17 -3.31
CA VAL A 43 -13.02 11.25 -2.71
C VAL A 43 -11.84 11.97 -2.06
N ALA A 44 -11.77 13.31 -2.12
CA ALA A 44 -10.69 14.10 -1.53
C ALA A 44 -10.49 13.85 -0.01
N PRO A 45 -11.55 13.66 0.82
CA PRO A 45 -11.35 13.34 2.23
C PRO A 45 -10.56 12.03 2.46
N ILE A 46 -10.79 11.04 1.60
CA ILE A 46 -10.09 9.74 1.68
C ILE A 46 -8.64 9.91 1.24
N PHE A 47 -8.41 10.61 0.14
CA PHE A 47 -7.07 10.90 -0.37
C PHE A 47 -6.23 11.63 0.69
N ASN A 48 -6.74 12.73 1.25
CA ASN A 48 -6.04 13.52 2.26
C ASN A 48 -5.73 12.72 3.53
N ARG A 49 -6.63 11.82 3.93
CA ARG A 49 -6.41 10.93 5.07
C ARG A 49 -5.26 9.96 4.80
N LEU A 50 -5.23 9.35 3.62
CA LEU A 50 -4.19 8.41 3.23
C LEU A 50 -2.81 9.09 3.12
N GLU A 51 -2.74 10.35 2.66
CA GLU A 51 -1.48 11.12 2.68
C GLU A 51 -0.92 11.26 4.09
N ARG A 52 -1.77 11.65 5.06
CA ARG A 52 -1.37 11.81 6.46
C ARG A 52 -0.96 10.49 7.11
N GLU A 53 -1.69 9.42 6.82
CA GLU A 53 -1.33 8.08 7.32
C GLU A 53 0.03 7.63 6.76
N LEU A 54 0.28 7.86 5.46
CA LEU A 54 1.55 7.54 4.83
C LEU A 54 2.71 8.34 5.44
N GLU A 55 2.53 9.64 5.66
CA GLU A 55 3.52 10.49 6.31
C GLU A 55 3.84 10.01 7.73
N ALA A 56 2.81 9.79 8.56
CA ALA A 56 2.99 9.29 9.92
C ALA A 56 3.64 7.90 9.97
N MET A 57 3.41 7.04 8.97
CA MET A 57 4.08 5.75 8.87
C MET A 57 5.56 5.90 8.47
N ARG A 58 5.87 6.82 7.56
CA ARG A 58 7.25 7.11 7.12
C ARG A 58 8.07 7.79 8.22
N GLU A 59 7.46 8.64 9.04
CA GLU A 59 8.11 9.26 10.21
C GLU A 59 8.56 8.22 11.24
N LYS A 60 7.78 7.15 11.41
CA LYS A 60 8.10 6.04 12.32
C LYS A 60 9.11 5.05 11.73
N GLU A 61 9.39 5.13 10.43
CA GLU A 61 10.32 4.24 9.76
C GLU A 61 11.76 4.73 9.94
N ASP A 62 12.61 3.89 10.55
CA ASP A 62 14.04 4.16 10.65
C ASP A 62 14.67 4.36 9.25
N THR A 63 15.63 5.26 9.16
CA THR A 63 16.33 5.63 7.92
C THR A 63 16.95 4.42 7.22
N VAL A 64 17.42 3.44 8.00
CA VAL A 64 17.94 2.18 7.46
C VAL A 64 16.83 1.34 6.81
N GLY A 65 15.63 1.32 7.37
CA GLY A 65 14.45 0.67 6.78
C GLY A 65 14.08 1.29 5.44
N ARG A 66 14.03 2.63 5.39
CA ARG A 66 13.77 3.39 4.16
C ARG A 66 14.79 3.09 3.06
N ALA A 67 16.08 3.04 3.41
CA ALA A 67 17.16 2.74 2.47
C ALA A 67 17.07 1.31 1.90
N LYS A 68 16.79 0.30 2.74
CA LYS A 68 16.62 -1.10 2.31
C LYS A 68 15.46 -1.26 1.33
N ARG A 69 14.32 -0.64 1.63
CA ARG A 69 13.11 -0.68 0.79
C ARG A 69 13.34 -0.03 -0.57
N LEU A 70 14.05 1.10 -0.59
CA LEU A 70 14.41 1.78 -1.84
C LEU A 70 15.24 0.84 -2.74
N LEU A 71 16.24 0.15 -2.19
CA LEU A 71 17.07 -0.80 -2.93
C LEU A 71 16.27 -2.00 -3.47
N GLU A 72 15.29 -2.51 -2.71
CA GLU A 72 14.45 -3.62 -3.15
C GLU A 72 13.53 -3.24 -4.33
N THR A 73 13.11 -1.97 -4.38
CA THR A 73 12.32 -1.44 -5.51
C THR A 73 13.12 -1.42 -6.82
N TYR A 74 14.45 -1.25 -6.74
CA TYR A 74 15.34 -1.33 -7.90
C TYR A 74 15.64 -2.78 -8.32
N ARG A 75 15.56 -3.75 -7.41
CA ARG A 75 15.74 -5.18 -7.74
C ARG A 75 14.56 -5.79 -8.48
N THR A 76 13.35 -5.31 -8.21
CA THR A 76 12.10 -5.86 -8.76
C THR A 76 11.70 -5.23 -10.11
N ARG A 77 12.40 -4.19 -10.56
CA ARG A 77 12.22 -3.54 -11.88
C ARG A 77 13.28 -4.07 -12.87
N PRO A 78 12.96 -4.39 -14.14
CA PRO A 78 13.95 -4.88 -15.09
C PRO A 78 15.12 -3.88 -15.22
N PRO A 79 16.37 -4.36 -15.37
CA PRO A 79 17.55 -3.56 -15.11
C PRO A 79 17.78 -2.62 -16.29
N ARG A 80 17.46 -1.34 -16.12
CA ARG A 80 18.18 -0.28 -16.86
C ARG A 80 19.21 0.44 -16.00
N LEU A 81 19.13 0.35 -14.68
CA LEU A 81 20.12 0.86 -13.73
C LEU A 81 20.16 -0.02 -12.48
N ALA A 82 20.78 -1.20 -12.59
CA ALA A 82 21.18 -1.94 -11.39
C ALA A 82 22.41 -1.24 -10.80
N LEU A 83 22.21 -0.39 -9.80
CA LEU A 83 23.32 0.06 -8.97
C LEU A 83 23.72 -1.12 -8.07
N ALA A 84 24.79 -1.81 -8.43
CA ALA A 84 25.36 -2.84 -7.59
C ALA A 84 25.77 -2.22 -6.24
N PRO A 85 25.51 -2.87 -5.09
CA PRO A 85 26.05 -2.40 -3.82
C PRO A 85 27.59 -2.44 -3.88
N PRO A 86 28.30 -1.43 -3.34
CA PRO A 86 29.76 -1.45 -3.32
C PRO A 86 30.24 -2.63 -2.49
N SER A 87 31.18 -3.39 -3.05
CA SER A 87 31.86 -4.49 -2.37
C SER A 87 32.63 -3.96 -1.16
N GLN A 88 32.31 -4.51 0.02
CA GLN A 88 33.26 -4.64 1.13
C GLN A 88 33.14 -6.05 1.72
#